data_AF-A0A4R3M9W7-F1
#
_entry.id   AF-A0A4R3M9W7-F1
#
_cell.length_a   1.000
_cell.length_b   1.000
_cell.length_c   1.000
_cell.angle_alpha   90.00
_cell.angle_beta   90.00
_cell.angle_gamma   90.00
#
_symmetry.space_group_name_H-M   'P 1'
#
loop_
_entity.id
_entity.type
_entity.pdbx_description
1 polymer ?
#
loop_
_entity_poly.entity_id
_entity_poly.type
_entity_poly.pdbx_seq_one_letter_code
_entity_poly.pdbx_strand_id
1 'polypeptide(L)' 'MLNCRKATRPLSQSQERALSLKEGMSLKIHVTMCSGCRNFGRQLDVLRQIARTYAKSEK' A
#
# COMPACT_ATOMS: atom_id res chain seq x y z
N MET A 1 12.83 11.74 -7.76
CA MET A 1 12.08 11.76 -6.48
C MET A 1 10.63 11.37 -6.76
N LEU A 2 10.13 10.32 -6.10
CA LEU A 2 8.71 9.98 -6.15
C LEU A 2 7.93 11.04 -5.36
N ASN A 3 6.82 11.53 -5.88
CA ASN A 3 5.91 12.41 -5.13
C ASN A 3 4.73 11.61 -4.58
N CYS A 4 4.03 12.16 -3.59
CA CYS A 4 2.95 11.45 -2.91
C CYS A 4 1.88 10.93 -3.88
N ARG A 5 1.55 11.69 -4.93
CA ARG A 5 0.56 11.30 -5.95
C ARG A 5 1.02 10.12 -6.83
N LYS A 6 2.32 10.04 -7.12
CA LYS A 6 2.92 8.91 -7.84
C LYS A 6 3.20 7.72 -6.92
N ALA A 7 3.26 7.93 -5.60
CA ALA A 7 3.43 6.88 -4.60
C ALA A 7 2.13 6.12 -4.29
N THR A 8 1.00 6.82 -4.26
CA THR A 8 -0.31 6.22 -3.88
C THR A 8 -0.76 5.12 -4.84
N ARG A 9 -0.54 5.28 -6.15
CA ARG A 9 -0.92 4.29 -7.16
C ARG A 9 -0.20 2.93 -6.98
N PRO A 10 1.14 2.85 -6.96
CA PRO A 10 1.83 1.60 -6.70
C PRO A 10 1.58 1.06 -5.28
N LEU A 11 1.31 1.93 -4.29
CA LEU A 11 0.94 1.48 -2.93
C LEU A 11 -0.44 0.79 -2.89
N SER A 12 -1.40 1.24 -3.71
CA SER A 12 -2.67 0.52 -3.89
C SER A 12 -2.46 -0.78 -4.65
N GLN A 13 -1.67 -0.74 -5.73
CA GLN A 13 -1.39 -1.92 -6.53
C GLN A 13 -0.67 -3.01 -5.74
N SER A 14 0.16 -2.67 -4.75
CA SER A 14 0.82 -3.68 -3.90
C SER A 14 -0.16 -4.51 -3.07
N GLN A 15 -1.40 -4.04 -2.90
CA GLN A 15 -2.46 -4.82 -2.25
C GLN A 15 -3.02 -5.89 -3.19
N GLU A 16 -3.02 -5.68 -4.50
CA GLU A 16 -3.65 -6.59 -5.46
C GLU A 16 -2.62 -7.48 -6.16
N ARG A 17 -1.42 -6.96 -6.44
CA ARG A 17 -0.33 -7.64 -7.13
C ARG A 17 1.00 -7.42 -6.42
N ALA A 18 1.97 -8.31 -6.68
CA ALA A 18 3.36 -8.02 -6.36
C ALA A 18 3.88 -6.86 -7.24
N LEU A 19 4.57 -5.92 -6.61
CA LEU A 19 5.30 -4.85 -7.31
C LEU A 19 6.62 -5.39 -7.88
N SER A 20 7.13 -4.76 -8.95
CA SER A 20 8.50 -5.04 -9.40
C SER A 20 9.52 -4.58 -8.36
N LEU A 21 10.68 -5.25 -8.26
CA LEU A 21 11.75 -4.93 -7.30
C LEU A 21 12.16 -3.45 -7.35
N LYS A 22 12.23 -2.85 -8.55
CA LYS A 22 12.54 -1.42 -8.73
C LYS A 22 11.44 -0.50 -8.19
N GLU A 23 10.17 -0.84 -8.47
CA GLU A 23 9.00 -0.06 -8.01
C GLU A 23 8.86 -0.12 -6.50
N GLY A 24 9.02 -1.32 -5.92
CA GLY A 24 8.95 -1.55 -4.49
C GLY A 24 10.04 -0.81 -3.71
N MET A 25 11.29 -0.80 -4.22
CA MET A 25 12.38 -0.09 -3.55
C MET A 25 12.15 1.43 -3.50
N SER A 26 11.78 2.03 -4.64
CA SER A 26 11.52 3.48 -4.71
C SER A 26 10.33 3.89 -3.85
N LEU A 27 9.27 3.08 -3.84
CA LEU A 27 8.10 3.30 -3.00
C LEU A 27 8.44 3.18 -1.51
N LYS A 28 9.23 2.17 -1.13
CA LYS A 28 9.64 1.95 0.27
C LYS A 28 10.43 3.13 0.81
N ILE A 29 11.38 3.66 0.04
CA ILE A 29 12.15 4.86 0.41
C ILE A 29 11.23 6.07 0.59
N HIS A 30 10.26 6.27 -0.30
CA HIS A 30 9.31 7.38 -0.18
C HIS A 30 8.42 7.25 1.05
N VAL A 31 7.87 6.05 1.29
CA VAL A 31 6.99 5.76 2.43
C VAL A 31 7.75 5.88 3.76
N THR A 32 9.04 5.58 3.79
CA THR A 32 9.82 5.77 5.03
C THR A 32 10.01 7.25 5.36
N MET A 33 10.14 8.11 4.35
CA MET A 33 10.38 9.55 4.51
C MET A 33 9.09 10.40 4.58
N CYS A 34 7.95 9.88 4.12
CA CYS A 34 6.68 10.58 4.08
C CYS A 34 5.66 9.96 5.05
N SER A 35 5.33 10.68 6.12
CA SER A 35 4.31 10.27 7.10
C SER A 35 2.92 10.06 6.47
N GLY A 36 2.53 10.91 5.50
CA GLY A 36 1.26 10.80 4.79
C GLY A 36 1.13 9.49 4.00
N CYS A 37 2.13 9.15 3.18
CA CYS A 37 2.14 7.89 2.44
C CYS A 37 2.28 6.67 3.36
N ARG A 38 2.99 6.80 4.49
CA ARG A 38 3.06 5.76 5.52
C ARG A 38 1.70 5.50 6.16
N ASN A 39 0.98 6.54 6.53
CA ASN A 39 -0.35 6.40 7.12
C ASN A 39 -1.35 5.82 6.11
N PHE A 40 -1.30 6.28 4.87
CA PHE A 40 -2.11 5.72 3.78
C PHE A 40 -1.86 4.23 3.57
N GLY A 41 -0.59 3.79 3.57
CA GLY A 41 -0.24 2.37 3.47
C GLY A 41 -0.80 1.53 4.63
N ARG A 42 -0.76 2.06 5.86
CA ARG A 42 -1.36 1.39 7.02
C ARG A 42 -2.88 1.29 6.90
N GLN A 43 -3.55 2.34 6.44
CA GLN A 43 -5.00 2.32 6.22
C GLN A 43 -5.41 1.27 5.19
N LEU A 44 -4.66 1.15 4.08
CA LEU A 44 -4.90 0.12 3.07
C LEU A 44 -4.77 -1.30 3.63
N ASP A 45 -3.78 -1.54 4.49
CA ASP A 45 -3.57 -2.84 5.13
C ASP A 45 -4.73 -3.21 6.08
N VAL A 46 -5.19 -2.24 6.88
CA VAL A 46 -6.36 -2.41 7.75
C VAL A 46 -7.62 -2.72 6.92
N LEU A 47 -7.88 -1.95 5.87
CA LEU A 47 -9.02 -2.20 4.97
C LEU A 47 -8.95 -3.59 4.36
N ARG A 48 -7.77 -4.03 3.93
CA ARG A 48 -7.56 -5.37 3.38
C ARG A 48 -7.81 -6.46 4.41
N GLN A 49 -7.37 -6.26 5.66
CA GLN A 49 -7.61 -7.20 6.74
C GLN A 49 -9.11 -7.31 7.04
N ILE A 50 -9.81 -6.18 7.17
CA ILE A 50 -11.27 -6.16 7.39
C ILE A 50 -12.00 -6.88 6.27
N ALA A 51 -11.70 -6.55 5.00
CA ALA A 51 -12.32 -7.19 3.85
C ALA A 51 -12.10 -8.71 3.83
N ARG A 52 -10.89 -9.18 4.18
CA ARG A 52 -10.58 -10.61 4.27
C ARG A 52 -11.30 -11.30 5.42
N THR A 53 -11.43 -10.63 6.57
CA THR A 53 -12.17 -11.16 7.72
C THR A 53 -13.66 -11.26 7.38
N TYR A 54 -14.23 -10.22 6.77
CA TYR A 54 -15.62 -10.20 6.32
C TYR A 54 -15.90 -11.33 5.31
N ALA A 55 -15.07 -11.47 4.27
CA ALA A 55 -15.22 -12.54 3.28
C ALA A 55 -15.07 -13.96 3.86
N LYS A 56 -14.42 -14.10 5.03
CA LYS A 56 -14.32 -15.38 5.74
C LYS A 56 -15.51 -15.64 6.67
N SER A 57 -16.14 -14.60 7.21
CA SER A 57 -17.29 -14.75 8.12
C SER A 57 -18.61 -15.03 7.39
N GLU A 58 -18.69 -14.74 6.09
CA GLU A 58 -19.86 -15.07 5.26
C GLU A 58 -19.80 -16.47 4.62
N LYS A 59 -18.88 -17.33 5.10
CA LYS A 59 -18.81 -18.76 4.77
C LYS A 59 -19.33 -19.59 5.93
#